data_AF-A0A9E6CH38-F1
#
_entry.id   AF-A0A9E6CH38-F1
#
_cell.length_a   1.000
_cell.length_b   1.000
_cell.length_c   1.000
_cell.angle_alpha   90.00
_cell.angle_beta   90.00
_cell.angle_gamma   90.00
#
_symmetry.space_group_name_H-M   'P 1'
#
loop_
_entity.id
_entity.type
_entity.pdbx_description
1 polymer ?
#
loop_
_entity_poly.entity_id
_entity_poly.type
_entity_poly.pdbx_seq_one_letter_code
_entity_poly.pdbx_strand_id
1 'polypeptide(L)'
;MAVNETAARVSAIKESSLDLSREESLNKIESALSIYYNHLIEYVIENIKEEFAKARRLPRITKPISIILSGGTSLPKGFSGRFKQILDRLKLPVSVGSVRMASQPLRSVAKGALVAASADEGKK
;
A
#
# COMPACT_ATOMS: atom_id res chain seq x y z
N MET A 1 -13.87 -16.23 13.49
CA MET A 1 -13.23 -15.61 12.30
C MET A 1 -14.31 -15.25 11.29
N ALA A 2 -14.27 -14.07 10.67
CA ALA A 2 -15.38 -13.47 9.90
C ALA A 2 -15.96 -14.33 8.75
N VAL A 3 -15.24 -15.36 8.30
CA VAL A 3 -15.65 -16.27 7.20
C VAL A 3 -15.72 -17.74 7.63
N ASN A 4 -15.54 -18.05 8.91
CA ASN A 4 -15.49 -19.43 9.46
C ASN A 4 -14.52 -20.39 8.72
N GLU A 5 -13.35 -19.88 8.32
CA GLU A 5 -12.31 -20.62 7.60
C GLU A 5 -10.98 -20.53 8.33
N THR A 6 -10.04 -21.44 8.00
CA THR A 6 -8.71 -21.45 8.62
C THR A 6 -7.86 -20.28 8.11
N ALA A 7 -6.97 -19.76 8.95
CA ALA A 7 -6.03 -18.71 8.55
C ALA A 7 -5.15 -19.15 7.37
N ALA A 8 -4.73 -20.42 7.33
CA ALA A 8 -3.95 -20.98 6.23
C ALA A 8 -4.70 -20.89 4.89
N ARG A 9 -6.00 -21.23 4.87
CA ARG A 9 -6.81 -21.15 3.65
C ARG A 9 -7.01 -19.71 3.20
N VAL A 10 -7.28 -18.79 4.12
CA VAL A 10 -7.43 -17.36 3.81
C VAL A 10 -6.13 -16.80 3.22
N SER A 11 -4.97 -17.14 3.79
CA SER A 11 -3.66 -16.74 3.26
C SER A 11 -3.42 -17.31 1.86
N ALA A 12 -3.73 -18.60 1.65
CA ALA A 12 -3.58 -19.22 0.34
C ALA A 12 -4.41 -18.51 -0.74
N ILE A 13 -5.67 -18.17 -0.44
CA ILE A 13 -6.54 -17.42 -1.38
C ILE A 13 -6.01 -16.01 -1.63
N LYS A 14 -5.63 -15.29 -0.58
CA LYS A 14 -5.02 -13.95 -0.68
C LYS A 14 -3.78 -13.94 -1.59
N GLU A 15 -2.95 -14.97 -1.51
CA GLU A 15 -1.67 -15.03 -2.22
C GLU A 15 -1.76 -15.62 -3.62
N SER A 16 -2.80 -16.41 -3.92
CA SER A 16 -2.95 -17.09 -5.21
C SER A 16 -4.00 -16.50 -6.14
N SER A 17 -5.15 -16.04 -5.62
CA SER A 17 -6.33 -15.74 -6.45
C SER A 17 -6.94 -14.36 -6.24
N LEU A 18 -6.56 -13.64 -5.18
CA LEU A 18 -7.15 -12.34 -4.87
C LEU A 18 -6.79 -11.29 -5.94
N ASP A 19 -7.82 -10.80 -6.62
CA ASP A 19 -7.73 -9.68 -7.55
C ASP A 19 -8.65 -8.54 -7.08
N LEU A 20 -8.03 -7.48 -6.56
CA LEU A 20 -8.68 -6.27 -6.07
C LEU A 20 -9.22 -5.37 -7.18
N SER A 21 -8.98 -5.69 -8.46
CA SER A 21 -9.65 -5.00 -9.58
C SER A 21 -11.00 -5.63 -9.94
N ARG A 22 -11.30 -6.83 -9.41
CA ARG A 22 -12.54 -7.55 -9.67
C ARG A 22 -13.59 -7.23 -8.61
N GLU A 23 -14.79 -6.87 -9.05
CA GLU A 23 -15.93 -6.57 -8.17
C GLU A 23 -17.04 -7.63 -8.24
N GLU A 24 -17.06 -8.42 -9.32
CA GLU A 24 -18.08 -9.43 -9.57
C GLU A 24 -17.58 -10.85 -9.31
N SER A 25 -18.51 -11.77 -9.06
CA SER A 25 -18.22 -13.22 -8.92
C SER A 25 -17.17 -13.55 -7.87
N LEU A 26 -17.10 -12.75 -6.79
CA LEU A 26 -16.21 -12.98 -5.66
C LEU A 26 -16.79 -14.06 -4.72
N ASN A 27 -15.94 -15.00 -4.30
CA ASN A 27 -16.34 -15.91 -3.23
C ASN A 27 -16.35 -15.18 -1.87
N LYS A 28 -16.94 -15.81 -0.84
CA LYS A 28 -17.08 -15.19 0.50
C LYS A 28 -15.75 -14.69 1.09
N ILE A 29 -14.65 -15.41 0.89
CA ILE A 29 -13.32 -15.06 1.40
C ILE A 29 -12.74 -13.89 0.62
N GLU A 30 -12.84 -13.91 -0.72
CA GLU A 30 -12.40 -12.82 -1.59
C GLU A 30 -13.17 -11.53 -1.32
N SER A 31 -14.50 -11.61 -1.12
CA SER A 31 -15.33 -10.46 -0.76
C SER A 31 -14.90 -9.87 0.58
N ALA A 32 -14.69 -10.71 1.60
CA ALA A 32 -14.22 -10.25 2.90
C ALA A 32 -12.82 -9.62 2.83
N LEU A 33 -11.89 -10.21 2.06
CA LEU A 33 -10.56 -9.66 1.83
C LEU A 33 -10.64 -8.31 1.09
N SER A 34 -11.48 -8.20 0.05
CA SER A 34 -11.67 -6.96 -0.72
C SER A 34 -12.16 -5.81 0.17
N ILE A 35 -13.14 -6.07 1.03
CA ILE A 35 -13.63 -5.11 2.04
C ILE A 35 -12.52 -4.75 3.02
N TYR A 36 -11.79 -5.74 3.53
CA TYR A 36 -10.68 -5.50 4.45
C TYR A 36 -9.59 -4.62 3.81
N TYR A 37 -9.23 -4.88 2.56
CA TYR A 37 -8.26 -4.07 1.82
C TYR A 37 -8.73 -2.63 1.61
N ASN A 38 -10.02 -2.41 1.37
CA ASN A 38 -10.58 -1.05 1.31
C ASN A 38 -10.37 -0.31 2.63
N HIS A 39 -10.78 -0.92 3.74
CA HIS A 39 -10.62 -0.31 5.07
C HIS A 39 -9.16 -0.10 5.44
N LEU A 40 -8.27 -1.06 5.11
CA LEU A 40 -6.85 -0.93 5.36
C LEU A 40 -6.25 0.28 4.62
N ILE A 41 -6.57 0.42 3.33
CA ILE A 41 -6.05 1.52 2.50
C ILE A 41 -6.59 2.86 3.01
N GLU A 42 -7.89 2.93 3.28
CA GLU A 42 -8.53 4.12 3.83
C GLU A 42 -7.90 4.53 5.16
N TYR A 43 -7.78 3.60 6.10
CA TYR A 43 -7.13 3.81 7.39
C TYR A 43 -5.71 4.35 7.23
N VAL A 44 -4.90 3.75 6.36
CA VAL A 44 -3.51 4.21 6.14
C VAL A 44 -3.49 5.64 5.58
N ILE A 45 -4.32 5.95 4.59
CA ILE A 45 -4.34 7.28 3.97
C ILE A 45 -4.86 8.35 4.94
N GLU A 46 -5.88 8.04 5.73
CA GLU A 46 -6.40 8.93 6.77
C GLU A 46 -5.33 9.23 7.83
N ASN A 47 -4.63 8.21 8.33
CA ASN A 47 -3.56 8.41 9.30
C ASN A 47 -2.42 9.26 8.71
N ILE A 48 -2.04 9.01 7.45
CA ILE A 48 -1.06 9.86 6.77
C ILE A 48 -1.55 11.32 6.74
N LYS A 49 -2.80 11.55 6.32
CA LYS A 49 -3.40 12.89 6.27
C LYS A 49 -3.41 13.58 7.64
N GLU A 50 -3.76 12.86 8.71
CA GLU A 50 -3.73 13.38 10.06
C GLU A 50 -2.32 13.77 10.52
N GLU A 51 -1.31 12.94 10.23
CA GLU A 51 0.08 13.26 10.57
C GLU A 51 0.59 14.49 9.82
N PHE A 52 0.20 14.66 8.55
CA PHE A 52 0.45 15.90 7.81
C PHE A 52 -0.22 17.12 8.48
N ALA A 53 -1.43 16.97 9.02
CA ALA A 53 -2.14 18.06 9.69
C ALA A 53 -1.52 18.42 11.05
N LYS A 54 -0.96 17.46 11.78
CA LYS A 54 -0.27 17.67 13.07
C LYS A 54 1.11 18.31 12.91
N ALA A 55 1.74 18.15 11.74
CA ALA A 55 3.07 18.67 11.48
C ALA A 55 3.08 20.21 11.52
N ARG A 56 3.67 20.79 12.58
CA ARG A 56 3.78 22.25 12.78
C ARG A 56 4.45 22.99 11.62
N ARG A 57 5.35 22.32 10.89
CA ARG A 57 6.04 22.83 9.70
C ARG A 57 6.15 21.71 8.69
N LEU A 58 5.30 21.75 7.68
CA LEU A 58 5.50 20.92 6.51
C LEU A 58 6.73 21.41 5.73
N PRO A 59 7.60 20.51 5.23
CA PRO A 59 8.61 20.88 4.27
C PRO A 59 7.96 21.65 3.11
N ARG A 60 8.65 22.65 2.54
CA ARG A 60 8.17 23.31 1.33
C ARG A 60 8.25 22.33 0.15
N ILE A 61 7.19 21.56 -0.04
CA ILE A 61 7.04 20.63 -1.16
C ILE A 61 6.66 21.46 -2.39
N THR A 62 7.66 21.84 -3.18
CA THR A 62 7.47 22.62 -4.42
C THR A 62 7.10 21.75 -5.62
N LYS A 63 7.35 20.43 -5.53
CA LYS A 63 7.06 19.45 -6.60
C LYS A 63 6.11 18.38 -6.08
N PRO A 64 5.17 17.88 -6.91
CA PRO A 64 4.30 16.78 -6.52
C PRO A 64 5.08 15.55 -6.06
N ILE A 65 4.67 14.94 -4.95
CA ILE A 65 5.33 13.76 -4.39
C ILE A 65 4.96 12.49 -5.17
N SER A 66 5.88 11.54 -5.22
CA SER A 66 5.61 10.20 -5.76
C SER A 66 5.41 9.20 -4.62
N ILE A 67 4.32 8.44 -4.68
CA ILE A 67 4.02 7.37 -3.72
C ILE A 67 4.45 6.04 -4.34
N ILE A 68 5.29 5.30 -3.61
CA ILE A 68 5.76 3.98 -4.02
C ILE A 68 5.11 2.92 -3.14
N LEU A 69 4.35 2.03 -3.77
CA LEU A 69 3.68 0.91 -3.09
C LEU A 69 4.63 -0.29 -3.06
N SER A 70 4.85 -0.85 -1.87
CA SER A 70 5.80 -1.94 -1.64
C SER A 70 5.31 -2.89 -0.55
N GLY A 71 6.05 -3.98 -0.33
CA GLY A 71 5.74 -5.00 0.68
C GLY A 71 4.74 -6.04 0.19
N GLY A 72 4.65 -7.17 0.92
CA GLY A 72 3.82 -8.31 0.53
C GLY A 72 2.33 -7.98 0.46
N THR A 73 1.85 -7.11 1.34
CA THR A 73 0.46 -6.67 1.38
C THR A 73 0.01 -6.00 0.09
N SER A 74 0.92 -5.35 -0.64
CA SER A 74 0.64 -4.66 -1.90
C SER A 74 0.62 -5.57 -3.13
N LEU A 75 0.97 -6.85 -2.99
CA LEU A 75 1.10 -7.79 -4.11
C LEU A 75 -0.21 -8.24 -4.78
N PRO A 76 -1.38 -8.30 -4.10
CA PRO A 76 -2.60 -8.69 -4.79
C PRO A 76 -2.84 -7.85 -6.04
N LYS A 77 -3.29 -8.51 -7.10
CA LYS A 77 -3.56 -7.83 -8.37
C LYS A 77 -4.59 -6.73 -8.16
N GLY A 78 -4.45 -5.61 -8.85
CA GLY A 78 -5.35 -4.46 -8.71
C GLY A 78 -5.11 -3.57 -7.47
N PHE A 79 -4.19 -3.93 -6.55
CA PHE A 79 -3.91 -3.13 -5.35
C PHE A 79 -3.56 -1.67 -5.66
N SER A 80 -2.66 -1.41 -6.62
CA SER A 80 -2.28 -0.05 -7.00
C SER A 80 -3.44 0.79 -7.54
N GLY A 81 -4.36 0.17 -8.27
CA GLY A 81 -5.55 0.85 -8.81
C GLY A 81 -6.50 1.23 -7.69
N ARG A 82 -6.81 0.26 -6.82
CA ARG A 82 -7.66 0.46 -5.64
C ARG A 82 -7.08 1.51 -4.69
N PHE A 83 -5.77 1.48 -4.45
CA PHE A 83 -5.08 2.50 -3.65
C PHE A 83 -5.27 3.89 -4.24
N LYS A 84 -5.07 4.04 -5.55
CA LYS A 84 -5.23 5.33 -6.24
C LYS A 84 -6.67 5.85 -6.14
N GLN A 85 -7.67 4.99 -6.35
CA GLN A 85 -9.09 5.37 -6.24
C GLN A 85 -9.43 5.92 -4.85
N ILE A 86 -8.98 5.24 -3.78
CA ILE A 86 -9.24 5.66 -2.40
C ILE A 86 -8.46 6.94 -2.08
N LEU A 87 -7.21 7.05 -2.55
CA LEU A 87 -6.39 8.26 -2.39
C LEU A 87 -7.04 9.50 -3.03
N ASP A 88 -7.55 9.36 -4.26
CA ASP A 88 -8.20 10.43 -5.00
C ASP A 88 -9.48 10.92 -4.30
N ARG A 89 -10.17 10.01 -3.58
CA ARG A 89 -11.33 10.33 -2.73
C ARG A 89 -10.94 11.08 -1.46
N LEU A 90 -9.95 10.60 -0.71
CA LEU A 90 -9.61 11.13 0.62
C LEU A 90 -8.79 12.43 0.58
N LYS A 91 -7.99 12.61 -0.49
CA LYS A 91 -7.09 13.74 -0.79
C LYS A 91 -6.11 14.08 0.35
N LEU A 92 -4.82 13.90 0.07
CA LEU A 92 -3.76 14.36 0.96
C LEU A 92 -3.58 15.89 0.89
N PRO A 93 -3.09 16.54 1.96
CA PRO A 93 -2.80 17.99 1.98
C PRO A 93 -1.52 18.35 1.21
N VAL A 94 -1.10 17.51 0.28
CA VAL A 94 0.08 17.65 -0.58
C VAL A 94 -0.25 17.15 -1.97
N SER A 95 0.37 17.75 -2.99
CA SER A 95 0.19 17.30 -4.37
C SER A 95 0.86 15.96 -4.59
N VAL A 96 0.10 14.95 -5.03
CA VAL A 96 0.63 13.63 -5.42
C VAL A 96 0.72 13.58 -6.94
N GLY A 97 1.92 13.37 -7.47
CA GLY A 97 2.18 13.32 -8.91
C GLY A 97 2.06 11.92 -9.51
N SER A 98 2.49 10.89 -8.78
CA SER A 98 2.37 9.50 -9.25
C SER A 98 2.22 8.52 -8.09
N VAL A 99 1.49 7.43 -8.35
CA VAL A 99 1.41 6.25 -7.49
C VAL A 99 1.88 5.08 -8.33
N ARG A 100 2.91 4.36 -7.89
CA ARG A 100 3.47 3.23 -8.62
C ARG A 100 3.91 2.10 -7.71
N MET A 101 3.84 0.88 -8.22
CA MET A 101 4.41 -0.29 -7.54
C MET A 101 5.94 -0.23 -7.60
N ALA A 102 6.59 -0.66 -6.53
CA ALA A 102 8.01 -0.98 -6.55
C ALA A 102 8.27 -2.12 -7.53
N SER A 103 9.44 -2.13 -8.19
CA SER A 103 9.81 -3.21 -9.12
C SER A 103 9.99 -4.56 -8.43
N GLN A 104 10.38 -4.56 -7.15
CA GLN A 104 10.52 -5.76 -6.33
C GLN A 104 9.94 -5.53 -4.93
N PRO A 105 8.60 -5.51 -4.76
CA PRO A 105 7.93 -5.09 -3.53
C PRO A 105 8.40 -5.81 -2.26
N LEU A 106 8.69 -7.12 -2.35
CA LEU A 106 9.16 -7.93 -1.22
C LEU A 106 10.62 -7.65 -0.82
N ARG A 107 11.43 -7.09 -1.72
CA ARG A 107 12.87 -6.87 -1.51
C ARG A 107 13.23 -5.40 -1.33
N SER A 108 12.30 -4.47 -1.57
CA SER A 108 12.58 -3.02 -1.55
C SER A 108 13.27 -2.55 -0.28
N VAL A 109 12.81 -3.01 0.90
CA VAL A 109 13.37 -2.59 2.18
C VAL A 109 14.79 -3.14 2.36
N ALA A 110 15.00 -4.43 2.15
CA ALA A 110 16.31 -5.06 2.26
C ALA A 110 17.32 -4.45 1.27
N LYS A 111 16.90 -4.19 0.04
CA LYS A 111 17.72 -3.52 -0.97
C LYS A 111 18.07 -2.10 -0.55
N GLY A 112 17.12 -1.34 -0.01
CA GLY A 112 17.36 0.00 0.52
C GLY A 112 18.37 0.00 1.67
N ALA A 113 18.23 -0.94 2.60
CA ALA A 113 19.17 -1.11 3.72
C ALA A 113 20.58 -1.46 3.23
N LEU A 114 20.71 -2.37 2.26
CA LEU A 114 22.00 -2.72 1.65
C LEU A 114 22.66 -1.50 1.00
N VAL A 115 21.92 -0.74 0.18
CA VAL A 115 22.44 0.47 -0.47
C VAL A 115 22.88 1.51 0.56
N ALA A 116 22.10 1.69 1.63
CA ALA A 116 22.45 2.62 2.71
C ALA A 116 23.75 2.20 3.42
N ALA A 117 23.92 0.92 3.72
CA ALA A 117 25.13 0.39 4.34
C ALA A 117 26.36 0.55 3.44
N SER A 118 26.28 0.17 2.16
CA SER A 118 27.38 0.34 1.21
C SER A 118 27.76 1.81 0.98
N ALA A 119 26.79 2.72 1.02
CA ALA A 119 27.05 4.15 0.89
C ALA A 119 27.69 4.77 2.15
N ASP A 120 27.51 4.16 3.32
CA ASP A 120 28.19 4.55 4.55
C ASP A 120 29.62 4.02 4.59
N GLU A 121 29.83 2.78 4.16
CA GLU A 121 31.15 2.16 4.05
C GLU A 121 32.08 2.94 3.11
N GLY A 122 31.59 3.35 1.93
CA GLY A 122 32.38 4.11 0.96
C GLY A 122 32.69 5.57 1.33
N LYS A 123 32.23 6.06 2.50
CA LYS A 123 32.59 7.37 3.04
C LYS A 123 33.75 7.33 4.03
N LYS A 124 34.22 6.12 4.38
CA LYS A 124 35.47 5.91 5.13
C LYS A 124 36.65 5.90 4.18
#